data_AF-A0A7G2LZH2-F1
#
_entry.id   AF-A0A7G2LZH2-F1
#
_cell.length_a   1.000
_cell.length_b   1.000
_cell.length_c   1.000
_cell.angle_alpha   90.00
_cell.angle_beta   90.00
_cell.angle_gamma   90.00
#
_symmetry.space_group_name_H-M   'P 1'
#
loop_
_entity.id
_entity.type
_entity.pdbx_description
1 polymer ?
#
loop_
_entity_poly.entity_id
_entity_poly.type
_entity_poly.pdbx_seq_one_letter_code
_entity_poly.pdbx_strand_id
1 'polypeptide(L)'
;ATALAEAGARQFFVALAEEGVALRQALGEGPVINVFSGHMAGDAEAIAGAALTPMINSTEQLLRQFETLPGHGFGIQLDSGMNRLGMEPAEWAALRDIALSQGPSLIMSHLACSDAPDHGMNDAQLRSFREMTEGVDAPRSLSATGGILLGSDYHFDVTRPGIGLYGGRPFTD
;
A
#
# COMPACT_ATOMS: atom_id res chain seq x y z
N ALA A 1 12.13 6.74 -12.33
CA ALA A 1 12.23 5.45 -11.63
C ALA A 1 13.67 4.96 -11.52
N THR A 2 14.41 4.83 -12.64
CA THR A 2 15.80 4.37 -12.65
C THR A 2 16.70 5.16 -11.69
N ALA A 3 16.64 6.49 -11.70
CA ALA A 3 17.39 7.32 -10.75
C ALA A 3 17.11 6.98 -9.27
N LEU A 4 15.86 6.65 -8.92
CA LEU A 4 15.51 6.23 -7.56
C LEU A 4 16.03 4.83 -7.25
N ALA A 5 16.00 3.92 -8.23
CA ALA A 5 16.57 2.58 -8.09
C ALA A 5 18.10 2.65 -7.90
N GLU A 6 18.79 3.47 -8.68
CA GLU A 6 20.23 3.74 -8.53
C GLU A 6 20.55 4.35 -7.16
N ALA A 7 19.67 5.23 -6.66
CA ALA A 7 19.78 5.80 -5.31
C ALA A 7 19.43 4.82 -4.17
N GLY A 8 19.03 3.58 -4.50
CA GLY A 8 18.81 2.51 -3.51
C GLY A 8 17.36 2.11 -3.28
N ALA A 9 16.37 2.74 -3.93
CA ALA A 9 14.98 2.32 -3.81
C ALA A 9 14.78 0.91 -4.39
N ARG A 10 14.13 0.02 -3.65
CA ARG A 10 13.82 -1.36 -4.06
C ARG A 10 12.34 -1.69 -4.06
N GLN A 11 11.52 -0.81 -3.53
CA GLN A 11 10.07 -0.95 -3.51
C GLN A 11 9.45 0.31 -4.11
N PHE A 12 8.60 0.10 -5.12
CA PHE A 12 7.90 1.14 -5.85
C PHE A 12 6.40 0.94 -5.69
N PHE A 13 5.66 2.04 -5.83
CA PHE A 13 4.22 2.07 -5.77
C PHE A 13 3.69 2.84 -6.97
N VAL A 14 2.69 2.28 -7.64
CA VAL A 14 2.00 2.86 -8.79
C VAL A 14 0.48 2.79 -8.56
N ALA A 15 -0.28 3.60 -9.29
CA ALA A 15 -1.73 3.61 -9.15
C ALA A 15 -2.35 2.39 -9.83
N LEU A 16 -1.93 2.08 -11.06
CA LEU A 16 -2.57 1.09 -11.94
C LEU A 16 -1.60 -0.02 -12.40
N ALA A 17 -2.15 -1.18 -12.78
CA ALA A 17 -1.36 -2.31 -13.25
C ALA A 17 -0.54 -1.97 -14.51
N GLU A 18 -1.12 -1.22 -15.45
CA GLU A 18 -0.44 -0.78 -16.68
C GLU A 18 0.81 0.08 -16.39
N GLU A 19 0.73 0.97 -15.40
CA GLU A 19 1.90 1.74 -14.93
C GLU A 19 2.96 0.81 -14.34
N GLY A 20 2.53 -0.25 -13.64
CA GLY A 20 3.41 -1.28 -13.10
C GLY A 20 4.13 -2.07 -14.17
N VAL A 21 3.45 -2.42 -15.26
CA VAL A 21 4.05 -3.08 -16.44
C VAL A 21 5.11 -2.18 -17.07
N ALA A 22 4.78 -0.90 -17.32
CA ALA A 22 5.74 0.06 -17.87
C ALA A 22 6.94 0.25 -16.93
N LEU A 23 6.71 0.26 -15.62
CA LEU A 23 7.76 0.38 -14.62
C LEU A 23 8.66 -0.86 -14.57
N ARG A 24 8.08 -2.07 -14.68
CA ARG A 24 8.85 -3.32 -14.77
C ARG A 24 9.75 -3.35 -15.99
N GLN A 25 9.27 -2.87 -17.14
CA GLN A 25 10.10 -2.77 -18.35
C GLN A 25 11.28 -1.82 -18.17
N ALA A 26 11.09 -0.71 -17.45
CA ALA A 26 12.13 0.27 -17.21
C ALA A 26 13.16 -0.16 -16.13
N LEU A 27 12.72 -0.92 -15.13
CA LEU A 27 13.53 -1.31 -13.97
C LEU A 27 14.13 -2.72 -14.06
N GLY A 28 13.57 -3.60 -14.88
CA GLY A 28 13.90 -5.02 -14.91
C GLY A 28 13.41 -5.78 -13.67
N GLU A 29 13.91 -6.99 -13.50
CA GLU A 29 13.64 -7.83 -12.32
C GLU A 29 14.31 -7.27 -11.06
N GLY A 30 13.79 -7.67 -9.88
CA GLY A 30 14.37 -7.30 -8.58
C GLY A 30 13.49 -6.37 -7.76
N PRO A 31 13.20 -5.12 -8.20
CA PRO A 31 12.33 -4.24 -7.44
C PRO A 31 10.91 -4.78 -7.29
N VAL A 32 10.34 -4.61 -6.10
CA VAL A 32 8.92 -4.87 -5.83
C VAL A 32 8.11 -3.71 -6.36
N ILE A 33 7.03 -3.99 -7.09
CA ILE A 33 6.15 -2.97 -7.67
C ILE A 33 4.75 -3.22 -7.14
N ASN A 34 4.29 -2.33 -6.26
CA ASN A 34 2.99 -2.41 -5.60
C ASN A 34 1.96 -1.58 -6.37
N VAL A 35 0.76 -2.11 -6.55
CA VAL A 35 -0.30 -1.46 -7.34
C VAL A 35 -1.45 -1.08 -6.42
N PHE A 36 -1.72 0.22 -6.25
CA PHE A 36 -2.71 0.72 -5.31
C PHE A 36 -4.15 0.37 -5.67
N SER A 37 -4.49 0.24 -6.96
CA SER A 37 -5.83 -0.19 -7.37
C SER A 37 -6.16 -1.62 -6.95
N GLY A 38 -5.16 -2.40 -6.54
CA GLY A 38 -5.32 -3.81 -6.25
C GLY A 38 -5.46 -4.66 -7.51
N HIS A 39 -6.09 -5.82 -7.39
CA HIS A 39 -6.29 -6.75 -8.49
C HIS A 39 -7.64 -6.47 -9.15
N MET A 40 -7.68 -5.66 -10.21
CA MET A 40 -8.93 -5.37 -10.93
C MET A 40 -9.30 -6.50 -11.89
N ALA A 41 -10.57 -6.57 -12.29
CA ALA A 41 -11.00 -7.53 -13.30
C ALA A 41 -10.27 -7.28 -14.63
N GLY A 42 -9.62 -8.32 -15.17
CA GLY A 42 -8.81 -8.23 -16.39
C GLY A 42 -7.31 -8.03 -16.16
N ASP A 43 -6.88 -7.68 -14.95
CA ASP A 43 -5.46 -7.38 -14.68
C ASP A 43 -4.58 -8.61 -14.45
N ALA A 44 -5.16 -9.81 -14.35
CA ALA A 44 -4.44 -11.02 -13.95
C ALA A 44 -3.19 -11.29 -14.82
N GLU A 45 -3.30 -11.13 -16.13
CA GLU A 45 -2.17 -11.30 -17.06
C GLU A 45 -1.08 -10.24 -16.85
N ALA A 46 -1.47 -8.97 -16.68
CA ALA A 46 -0.53 -7.89 -16.41
C ALA A 46 0.18 -8.07 -15.06
N ILE A 47 -0.56 -8.43 -14.02
CA ILE A 47 -0.03 -8.67 -12.67
C ILE A 47 0.97 -9.83 -12.67
N ALA A 48 0.60 -10.97 -13.25
CA ALA A 48 1.48 -12.14 -13.33
C ALA A 48 2.68 -11.87 -14.23
N GLY A 49 2.43 -11.37 -15.46
CA GLY A 49 3.45 -11.17 -16.48
C GLY A 49 4.53 -10.15 -16.10
N ALA A 50 4.19 -9.15 -15.29
CA ALA A 50 5.14 -8.16 -14.79
C ALA A 50 5.54 -8.36 -13.32
N ALA A 51 5.14 -9.48 -12.68
CA ALA A 51 5.39 -9.77 -11.27
C ALA A 51 5.05 -8.57 -10.36
N LEU A 52 3.84 -8.06 -10.50
CA LEU A 52 3.31 -6.94 -9.71
C LEU A 52 2.68 -7.44 -8.42
N THR A 53 2.69 -6.63 -7.37
CA THR A 53 2.06 -6.93 -6.09
C THR A 53 0.79 -6.08 -5.93
N PRO A 54 -0.41 -6.60 -6.19
CA PRO A 54 -1.64 -5.83 -6.00
C PRO A 54 -1.91 -5.57 -4.52
N MET A 55 -2.24 -4.32 -4.16
CA MET A 55 -2.74 -3.97 -2.83
C MET A 55 -4.25 -4.20 -2.79
N ILE A 56 -4.68 -5.31 -2.22
CA ILE A 56 -6.07 -5.73 -2.17
C ILE A 56 -6.87 -4.78 -1.28
N ASN A 57 -7.88 -4.15 -1.87
CA ASN A 57 -8.71 -3.11 -1.26
C ASN A 57 -10.10 -3.61 -0.85
N SER A 58 -10.52 -4.81 -1.25
CA SER A 58 -11.86 -5.31 -0.96
C SER A 58 -11.93 -6.83 -0.93
N THR A 59 -13.00 -7.35 -0.34
CA THR A 59 -13.34 -8.78 -0.35
C THR A 59 -13.38 -9.36 -1.77
N GLU A 60 -13.97 -8.64 -2.71
CA GLU A 60 -14.08 -9.08 -4.10
C GLU A 60 -12.70 -9.24 -4.76
N GLN A 61 -11.79 -8.29 -4.49
CA GLN A 61 -10.41 -8.38 -4.98
C GLN A 61 -9.65 -9.54 -4.32
N LEU A 62 -9.90 -9.82 -3.03
CA LEU A 62 -9.27 -10.93 -2.32
C LEU A 62 -9.70 -12.28 -2.91
N LEU A 63 -11.00 -12.47 -3.15
CA LEU A 63 -11.53 -13.67 -3.80
C LEU A 63 -10.93 -13.84 -5.19
N ARG A 64 -10.95 -12.78 -6.00
CA ARG A 64 -10.32 -12.77 -7.32
C ARG A 64 -8.84 -13.16 -7.26
N GLN A 65 -8.09 -12.60 -6.32
CA GLN A 65 -6.67 -12.92 -6.14
C GLN A 65 -6.46 -14.43 -5.93
N PHE A 66 -7.25 -15.05 -5.06
CA PHE A 66 -7.11 -16.47 -4.77
C PHE A 66 -7.59 -17.37 -5.91
N GLU A 67 -8.61 -16.95 -6.65
CA GLU A 67 -9.17 -17.72 -7.77
C GLU A 67 -8.30 -17.67 -9.01
N THR A 68 -7.78 -16.50 -9.38
CA THR A 68 -7.12 -16.30 -10.69
C THR A 68 -5.60 -16.24 -10.60
N LEU A 69 -5.04 -15.94 -9.43
CA LEU A 69 -3.60 -15.88 -9.19
C LEU A 69 -3.19 -16.63 -7.90
N PRO A 70 -3.52 -17.93 -7.77
CA PRO A 70 -3.21 -18.69 -6.57
C PRO A 70 -1.69 -18.73 -6.31
N GLY A 71 -1.29 -18.37 -5.09
CA GLY A 71 0.13 -18.31 -4.68
C GLY A 71 0.90 -17.09 -5.17
N HIS A 72 0.28 -16.19 -5.95
CA HIS A 72 0.91 -14.94 -6.36
C HIS A 72 0.92 -13.93 -5.21
N GLY A 73 2.03 -13.21 -5.05
CA GLY A 73 2.22 -12.26 -3.96
C GLY A 73 1.26 -11.07 -4.06
N PHE A 74 0.68 -10.68 -2.93
CA PHE A 74 -0.21 -9.53 -2.80
C PHE A 74 0.09 -8.78 -1.50
N GLY A 75 -0.50 -7.60 -1.34
CA GLY A 75 -0.57 -6.89 -0.06
C GLY A 75 -2.01 -6.52 0.25
N ILE A 76 -2.25 -5.99 1.45
CA ILE A 76 -3.57 -5.55 1.89
C ILE A 76 -3.55 -4.04 2.08
N GLN A 77 -4.57 -3.36 1.57
CA GLN A 77 -4.84 -1.97 1.90
C GLN A 77 -6.11 -1.88 2.77
N LEU A 78 -5.98 -1.18 3.88
CA LEU A 78 -6.99 -0.99 4.90
C LEU A 78 -7.49 0.45 4.85
N ASP A 79 -8.80 0.64 5.01
CA ASP A 79 -9.37 1.96 5.24
C ASP A 79 -9.40 2.26 6.74
N SER A 80 -8.45 3.10 7.18
CA SER A 80 -8.39 3.58 8.57
C SER A 80 -9.20 4.85 8.80
N GLY A 81 -9.86 5.40 7.76
CA GLY A 81 -10.66 6.63 7.82
C GLY A 81 -10.52 7.58 6.63
N MET A 82 -9.87 7.17 5.53
CA MET A 82 -9.76 8.00 4.31
C MET A 82 -11.02 7.90 3.45
N ASN A 83 -11.77 6.79 3.52
CA ASN A 83 -12.99 6.53 2.76
C ASN A 83 -12.79 6.63 1.25
N ARG A 84 -11.70 6.02 0.75
CA ARG A 84 -11.34 6.06 -0.69
C ARG A 84 -10.97 4.70 -1.26
N LEU A 85 -10.04 4.01 -0.62
CA LEU A 85 -9.55 2.69 -1.01
C LEU A 85 -9.10 1.94 0.23
N GLY A 86 -9.55 0.69 0.36
CA GLY A 86 -9.14 -0.24 1.40
C GLY A 86 -10.34 -0.91 2.06
N MET A 87 -10.09 -2.04 2.73
CA MET A 87 -11.11 -2.73 3.49
C MET A 87 -11.41 -1.97 4.78
N GLU A 88 -12.70 -1.75 5.06
CA GLU A 88 -13.14 -1.17 6.32
C GLU A 88 -12.85 -2.12 7.50
N PRO A 89 -12.81 -1.62 8.75
CA PRO A 89 -12.55 -2.44 9.94
C PRO A 89 -13.41 -3.71 10.05
N ALA A 90 -14.70 -3.61 9.72
CA ALA A 90 -15.61 -4.76 9.78
C ALA A 90 -15.28 -5.81 8.70
N GLU A 91 -14.98 -5.39 7.48
CA GLU A 91 -14.61 -6.28 6.38
C GLU A 91 -13.27 -6.95 6.67
N TRP A 92 -12.28 -6.18 7.12
CA TRP A 92 -10.98 -6.70 7.49
C TRP A 92 -11.08 -7.70 8.65
N ALA A 93 -11.85 -7.39 9.70
CA ALA A 93 -12.04 -8.31 10.83
C ALA A 93 -12.63 -9.65 10.40
N ALA A 94 -13.53 -9.67 9.40
CA ALA A 94 -14.14 -10.89 8.90
C ALA A 94 -13.18 -11.77 8.06
N LEU A 95 -12.17 -11.17 7.43
CA LEU A 95 -11.30 -11.85 6.46
C LEU A 95 -9.83 -11.91 6.86
N ARG A 96 -9.43 -11.23 7.93
CA ARG A 96 -8.03 -11.08 8.33
C ARG A 96 -7.31 -12.40 8.44
N ASP A 97 -7.91 -13.41 9.08
CA ASP A 97 -7.23 -14.68 9.31
C ASP A 97 -7.01 -15.44 8.00
N ILE A 98 -7.98 -15.36 7.09
CA ILE A 98 -7.88 -15.94 5.75
C ILE A 98 -6.78 -15.23 4.96
N ALA A 99 -6.82 -13.89 4.90
CA ALA A 99 -5.82 -13.10 4.19
C ALA A 99 -4.41 -13.33 4.75
N LEU A 100 -4.25 -13.30 6.08
CA LEU A 100 -2.97 -13.51 6.76
C LEU A 100 -2.43 -14.92 6.56
N SER A 101 -3.28 -15.94 6.51
CA SER A 101 -2.86 -17.32 6.21
C SER A 101 -2.17 -17.48 4.85
N GLN A 102 -2.42 -16.55 3.92
CA GLN A 102 -1.81 -16.52 2.59
C GLN A 102 -0.52 -15.68 2.52
N GLY A 103 -0.08 -15.11 3.65
CA GLY A 103 1.20 -14.39 3.76
C GLY A 103 1.28 -13.11 2.93
N PRO A 104 0.45 -12.08 3.21
CA PRO A 104 0.53 -10.81 2.51
C PRO A 104 1.90 -10.17 2.74
N SER A 105 2.46 -9.61 1.67
CA SER A 105 3.79 -8.98 1.68
C SER A 105 3.84 -7.62 2.38
N LEU A 106 2.69 -6.95 2.51
CA LEU A 106 2.55 -5.64 3.13
C LEU A 106 1.10 -5.45 3.60
N ILE A 107 0.92 -4.81 4.76
CA ILE A 107 -0.36 -4.21 5.16
C ILE A 107 -0.21 -2.70 5.22
N MET A 108 -1.08 -1.97 4.52
CA MET A 108 -0.98 -0.53 4.43
C MET A 108 -2.28 0.21 4.61
N SER A 109 -2.18 1.49 4.95
CA SER A 109 -3.28 2.45 4.89
C SER A 109 -2.73 3.81 4.44
N HIS A 110 -3.59 4.83 4.38
CA HIS A 110 -3.23 6.17 3.94
C HIS A 110 -3.91 7.24 4.80
N LEU A 111 -3.15 8.24 5.22
CA LEU A 111 -3.67 9.37 5.97
C LEU A 111 -4.43 10.33 5.05
N ALA A 112 -5.60 10.78 5.48
CA ALA A 112 -6.46 11.70 4.75
C ALA A 112 -6.00 13.16 4.88
N CYS A 113 -5.46 13.54 6.05
CA CYS A 113 -5.21 14.94 6.43
C CYS A 113 -3.75 15.19 6.81
N SER A 114 -2.82 14.44 6.19
CA SER A 114 -1.38 14.60 6.51
C SER A 114 -0.76 15.91 5.99
N ASP A 115 -1.52 16.68 5.24
CA ASP A 115 -1.26 18.07 4.82
C ASP A 115 -1.74 19.11 5.85
N ALA A 116 -2.43 18.69 6.92
CA ALA A 116 -2.82 19.51 8.05
C ALA A 116 -2.35 18.83 9.36
N PRO A 117 -1.13 19.12 9.85
CA PRO A 117 -0.52 18.39 10.95
C PRO A 117 -1.38 18.29 12.22
N ASP A 118 -2.05 19.39 12.59
CA ASP A 118 -2.89 19.48 13.78
C ASP A 118 -4.30 18.87 13.59
N HIS A 119 -4.59 18.31 12.41
CA HIS A 119 -5.90 17.72 12.15
C HIS A 119 -6.07 16.39 12.90
N GLY A 120 -7.01 16.34 13.85
CA GLY A 120 -7.23 15.17 14.73
C GLY A 120 -7.55 13.85 14.03
N MET A 121 -7.86 13.89 12.72
CA MET A 121 -7.96 12.68 11.88
C MET A 121 -6.64 11.91 11.79
N ASN A 122 -5.48 12.58 11.83
CA ASN A 122 -4.18 11.92 11.78
C ASN A 122 -4.02 10.94 12.95
N ASP A 123 -4.36 11.38 14.16
CA ASP A 123 -4.33 10.54 15.36
C ASP A 123 -5.41 9.46 15.34
N ALA A 124 -6.60 9.77 14.83
CA ALA A 124 -7.69 8.80 14.71
C ALA A 124 -7.32 7.64 13.76
N GLN A 125 -6.77 7.96 12.59
CA GLN A 125 -6.30 6.97 11.63
C GLN A 125 -5.10 6.18 12.14
N LEU A 126 -4.18 6.82 12.88
CA LEU A 126 -3.05 6.12 13.51
C LEU A 126 -3.54 5.08 14.52
N ARG A 127 -4.50 5.43 15.40
CA ARG A 127 -5.09 4.48 16.36
C ARG A 127 -5.81 3.35 15.64
N SER A 128 -6.68 3.67 14.69
CA SER A 128 -7.41 2.68 13.87
C SER A 128 -6.44 1.71 13.17
N PHE A 129 -5.38 2.22 12.54
CA PHE A 129 -4.40 1.38 11.87
C PHE A 129 -3.61 0.48 12.83
N ARG A 130 -3.27 0.96 14.04
CA ARG A 130 -2.65 0.14 15.08
C ARG A 130 -3.57 -0.98 15.55
N GLU A 131 -4.85 -0.68 15.79
CA GLU A 131 -5.86 -1.67 16.19
C GLU A 131 -6.09 -2.73 15.09
N MET A 132 -6.27 -2.30 13.84
CA MET A 132 -6.50 -3.22 12.71
C MET A 132 -5.29 -4.12 12.42
N THR A 133 -4.08 -3.72 12.81
CA THR A 133 -2.83 -4.46 12.54
C THR A 133 -2.24 -5.13 13.79
N GLU A 134 -2.99 -5.19 14.89
CA GLU A 134 -2.55 -5.87 16.10
C GLU A 134 -2.30 -7.37 15.84
N GLY A 135 -1.12 -7.84 16.22
CA GLY A 135 -0.69 -9.23 16.03
C GLY A 135 -0.40 -9.63 14.58
N VAL A 136 -0.24 -8.66 13.67
CA VAL A 136 0.17 -8.92 12.29
C VAL A 136 1.69 -8.90 12.16
N ASP A 137 2.26 -9.98 11.62
CA ASP A 137 3.71 -10.10 11.36
C ASP A 137 4.16 -9.44 10.04
N ALA A 138 3.25 -9.23 9.10
CA ALA A 138 3.56 -8.59 7.81
C ALA A 138 4.01 -7.13 8.02
N PRO A 139 4.96 -6.62 7.21
CA PRO A 139 5.39 -5.23 7.27
C PRO A 139 4.22 -4.26 7.13
N ARG A 140 4.30 -3.12 7.83
CA ARG A 140 3.23 -2.12 7.88
C ARG A 140 3.66 -0.81 7.23
N SER A 141 2.70 -0.15 6.58
CA SER A 141 2.95 1.13 5.91
C SER A 141 1.75 2.08 6.01
N LEU A 142 1.90 3.17 6.76
CA LEU A 142 0.85 4.20 6.87
C LEU A 142 1.18 5.46 6.06
N SER A 143 2.45 5.87 6.08
CA SER A 143 2.82 7.23 5.66
C SER A 143 3.23 7.36 4.20
N ALA A 144 2.60 8.32 3.54
CA ALA A 144 3.21 9.04 2.41
C ALA A 144 3.97 10.28 2.92
N THR A 145 4.42 11.18 2.04
CA THR A 145 5.26 12.34 2.39
C THR A 145 4.75 13.12 3.62
N GLY A 146 3.46 13.48 3.67
CA GLY A 146 2.90 14.24 4.80
C GLY A 146 3.02 13.47 6.12
N GLY A 147 2.62 12.20 6.13
CA GLY A 147 2.70 11.34 7.31
C GLY A 147 4.13 11.13 7.82
N ILE A 148 5.12 11.09 6.93
CA ILE A 148 6.54 11.00 7.32
C ILE A 148 6.92 12.22 8.18
N LEU A 149 6.39 13.40 7.86
CA LEU A 149 6.70 14.64 8.57
C LEU A 149 5.93 14.80 9.90
N LEU A 150 4.89 14.00 10.14
CA LEU A 150 4.15 14.02 11.42
C LEU A 150 4.91 13.36 12.58
N GLY A 151 5.92 12.52 12.28
CA GLY A 151 6.80 11.92 13.27
C GLY A 151 6.94 10.40 13.15
N SER A 152 7.88 9.84 13.92
CA SER A 152 8.27 8.43 13.86
C SER A 152 7.12 7.45 14.12
N ASP A 153 6.11 7.88 14.88
CA ASP A 153 4.93 7.10 15.21
C ASP A 153 4.11 6.69 13.97
N TYR A 154 4.25 7.42 12.85
CA TYR A 154 3.56 7.16 11.59
C TYR A 154 4.42 6.41 10.56
N HIS A 155 5.70 6.14 10.84
CA HIS A 155 6.64 5.60 9.85
C HIS A 155 6.44 4.10 9.59
N PHE A 156 6.20 3.33 10.65
CA PHE A 156 6.13 1.86 10.61
C PHE A 156 7.35 1.26 9.87
N ASP A 157 7.16 0.18 9.11
CA ASP A 157 8.24 -0.57 8.48
C ASP A 157 8.60 -0.02 7.10
N VAL A 158 7.61 0.54 6.38
CA VAL A 158 7.78 1.10 5.04
C VAL A 158 7.10 2.47 4.94
N THR A 159 7.85 3.49 4.54
CA THR A 159 7.30 4.80 4.16
C THR A 159 7.26 4.97 2.64
N ARG A 160 6.31 5.76 2.15
CA ARG A 160 6.05 5.95 0.71
C ARG A 160 6.23 7.42 0.31
N PRO A 161 7.44 7.99 0.37
CA PRO A 161 7.66 9.38 -0.02
C PRO A 161 7.29 9.56 -1.50
N GLY A 162 6.40 10.50 -1.77
CA GLY A 162 5.93 10.84 -3.12
C GLY A 162 6.43 12.23 -3.49
N ILE A 163 5.58 13.25 -3.27
CA ILE A 163 5.90 14.65 -3.59
C ILE A 163 7.23 15.15 -2.97
N GLY A 164 7.62 14.63 -1.80
CA GLY A 164 8.86 15.00 -1.13
C GLY A 164 10.12 14.56 -1.88
N LEU A 165 10.04 13.49 -2.69
CA LEU A 165 11.16 13.06 -3.56
C LEU A 165 11.46 14.08 -4.67
N TYR A 166 10.49 14.94 -4.99
CA TYR A 166 10.59 15.96 -6.02
C TYR A 166 10.77 17.37 -5.44
N GLY A 167 11.10 17.47 -4.14
CA GLY A 167 11.31 18.74 -3.45
C GLY A 167 10.03 19.49 -3.07
N GLY A 168 8.85 18.90 -3.28
CA GLY A 168 7.59 19.53 -2.87
C GLY A 168 7.29 19.30 -1.39
N ARG A 169 6.74 20.33 -0.74
CA ARG A 169 6.32 20.28 0.66
C ARG A 169 4.83 19.95 0.75
N PRO A 170 4.42 18.96 1.56
CA PRO A 170 3.00 18.61 1.72
C PRO A 170 2.22 19.69 2.48
N PHE A 171 2.90 20.49 3.30
CA PHE A 171 2.37 21.65 4.02
C PHE A 171 3.49 22.65 4.29
N THR A 172 3.12 23.89 4.59
CA THR A 172 4.04 24.97 5.01
C THR A 172 3.95 25.15 6.52
N ASP A 173 5.08 25.44 7.16
CA ASP A 173 5.13 25.83 8.58
C ASP A 173 4.33 27.11 8.86
#